data_AF-A0A940L476-F1
#
_entry.id   AF-A0A940L476-F1
#
_cell.length_a   1.000
_cell.length_b   1.000
_cell.length_c   1.000
_cell.angle_alpha   90.00
_cell.angle_beta   90.00
_cell.angle_gamma   90.00
#
_symmetry.space_group_name_H-M   'P 1'
#
loop_
_entity.id
_entity.type
_entity.pdbx_description
1 polymer ?
#
loop_
_entity_poly.entity_id
_entity_poly.type
_entity_poly.pdbx_seq_one_letter_code
_entity_poly.pdbx_strand_id
1 'polypeptide(L)'
;MKILISALFSIMALPAMASITSLKCTTIGHEAAVRIQFERSVDPQNPWIGWNQIQASLEVQPERSHQIYKTAIVLSPLTNGNHGDMRGDATQGGVYLQLFPQANGTYTGQLFINDLDARVYFDFRSEGNEAGLKCK
;
A
#
# COMPACT_ATOMS: atom_id res chain seq x y z
N MET A 1 -28.85 -40.65 -37.09
CA MET A 1 -27.77 -39.65 -36.93
C MET A 1 -28.40 -38.27 -36.78
N LYS A 2 -28.23 -37.60 -35.63
CA LYS A 2 -28.41 -36.15 -35.51
C LYS A 2 -27.61 -35.66 -34.30
N ILE A 3 -26.90 -34.58 -34.55
CA ILE A 3 -25.62 -34.20 -33.94
C ILE A 3 -25.88 -33.51 -32.59
N LEU A 4 -25.16 -33.90 -31.54
CA LEU A 4 -25.07 -33.15 -30.29
C LEU A 4 -24.39 -31.81 -30.56
N ILE A 5 -25.07 -30.70 -30.26
CA ILE A 5 -24.46 -29.37 -30.23
C ILE A 5 -23.96 -29.14 -28.81
N SER A 6 -22.66 -29.33 -28.59
CA SER A 6 -21.97 -28.95 -27.36
C SER A 6 -21.77 -27.43 -27.36
N ALA A 7 -22.45 -26.73 -26.46
CA ALA A 7 -22.16 -25.33 -26.16
C ALA A 7 -20.92 -25.26 -25.26
N LEU A 8 -19.79 -24.83 -25.81
CA LEU A 8 -18.61 -24.46 -25.04
C LEU A 8 -18.89 -23.14 -24.31
N PHE A 9 -19.27 -23.21 -23.04
CA PHE A 9 -19.19 -22.07 -22.14
C PHE A 9 -17.71 -21.83 -21.81
N SER A 10 -17.08 -20.89 -22.53
CA SER A 10 -15.79 -20.34 -22.13
C SER A 10 -16.02 -19.43 -20.92
N ILE A 11 -15.87 -19.98 -19.72
CA ILE A 11 -15.86 -19.22 -18.49
C ILE A 11 -14.56 -18.41 -18.48
N MET A 12 -14.61 -17.14 -18.89
CA MET A 12 -13.54 -16.21 -18.57
C MET A 12 -13.56 -15.99 -17.07
N ALA A 13 -12.70 -16.71 -16.34
CA ALA A 13 -12.42 -16.40 -14.95
C ALA A 13 -11.71 -15.04 -14.93
N LEU A 14 -12.46 -13.98 -14.64
CA LEU A 14 -11.86 -12.71 -14.20
C LEU A 14 -11.01 -13.05 -12.97
N PRO A 15 -9.72 -12.69 -12.93
CA PRO A 15 -8.96 -12.83 -11.69
C PRO A 15 -9.67 -11.97 -10.66
N ALA A 16 -10.33 -12.61 -9.68
CA ALA A 16 -10.77 -11.94 -8.48
C ALA A 16 -9.49 -11.42 -7.81
N MET A 17 -9.17 -10.15 -8.03
CA MET A 17 -8.01 -9.51 -7.41
C MET A 17 -8.21 -9.60 -5.90
N ALA A 18 -7.25 -10.22 -5.23
CA ALA A 18 -7.33 -10.47 -3.81
C ALA A 18 -7.38 -9.14 -3.07
N SER A 19 -8.44 -8.95 -2.28
CA SER A 19 -8.51 -7.87 -1.30
C SER A 19 -7.37 -8.04 -0.29
N ILE A 20 -6.66 -6.97 0.04
CA ILE A 20 -5.48 -7.00 0.91
C ILE A 20 -5.76 -6.39 2.27
N THR A 21 -5.15 -6.95 3.31
CA THR A 21 -5.22 -6.40 4.68
C THR A 21 -3.87 -5.89 5.16
N SER A 22 -2.77 -6.27 4.52
CA SER A 22 -1.43 -5.82 4.87
C SER A 22 -0.56 -5.67 3.64
N LEU A 23 0.40 -4.75 3.72
CA LEU A 23 1.50 -4.60 2.79
C LEU A 23 2.82 -4.77 3.54
N LYS A 24 3.73 -5.54 2.97
CA LYS A 24 5.13 -5.62 3.39
C LYS A 24 6.00 -4.98 2.32
N CYS A 25 6.73 -3.94 2.70
CA CYS A 25 7.54 -3.16 1.77
C CYS A 25 9.03 -3.25 2.09
N THR A 26 9.82 -3.20 1.01
CA THR A 26 11.27 -2.97 1.05
C THR A 26 11.58 -1.56 0.56
N THR A 27 12.58 -0.92 1.16
CA THR A 27 13.10 0.39 0.72
C THR A 27 14.17 0.25 -0.37
N ILE A 28 14.46 1.32 -1.13
CA ILE A 28 15.46 1.34 -2.23
C ILE A 28 16.82 0.77 -1.77
N GLY A 29 17.29 1.18 -0.60
CA GLY A 29 18.57 0.72 -0.03
C GLY A 29 18.47 -0.52 0.87
N HIS A 30 17.29 -1.15 0.99
CA HIS A 30 17.02 -2.23 1.95
C HIS A 30 17.31 -1.88 3.43
N GLU A 31 17.33 -0.59 3.75
CA GLU A 31 17.70 -0.06 5.06
C GLU A 31 16.65 -0.32 6.15
N ALA A 32 15.40 -0.57 5.74
CA ALA A 32 14.30 -0.86 6.63
C ALA A 32 13.26 -1.79 6.01
N ALA A 33 12.59 -2.56 6.87
CA ALA A 33 11.34 -3.22 6.56
C ALA A 33 10.18 -2.32 6.99
N VAL A 34 9.25 -2.07 6.07
CA VAL A 34 8.04 -1.27 6.34
C VAL A 34 6.83 -2.18 6.26
N ARG A 35 5.94 -2.11 7.24
CA ARG A 35 4.66 -2.82 7.24
C ARG A 35 3.53 -1.83 7.37
N ILE A 36 2.53 -1.99 6.51
CA ILE A 36 1.28 -1.24 6.57
C ILE A 36 0.18 -2.26 6.80
N GLN A 37 -0.61 -2.08 7.85
CA GLN A 37 -1.73 -2.95 8.19
C GLN A 37 -3.01 -2.14 8.11
N PHE A 38 -3.85 -2.44 7.13
CA PHE A 38 -5.15 -1.83 7.02
C PHE A 38 -6.07 -2.41 8.10
N GLU A 39 -6.96 -1.58 8.65
CA GLU A 39 -8.00 -2.00 9.59
C GLU A 39 -9.04 -2.92 8.92
N ARG A 40 -9.08 -2.93 7.59
CA ARG A 40 -10.03 -3.68 6.76
C ARG A 40 -9.37 -4.21 5.50
N SER A 41 -10.08 -5.08 4.79
CA SER A 41 -9.65 -5.52 3.46
C SER A 41 -9.85 -4.41 2.42
N VAL A 42 -8.85 -4.21 1.56
CA VAL A 42 -8.80 -3.16 0.54
C VAL A 42 -8.65 -3.79 -0.84
N ASP A 43 -9.51 -3.43 -1.79
CA ASP A 43 -9.29 -3.74 -3.20
C ASP A 43 -8.27 -2.74 -3.78
N PRO A 44 -7.10 -3.18 -4.26
CA PRO A 44 -6.11 -2.27 -4.85
C PRO A 44 -6.60 -1.47 -6.06
N GLN A 45 -7.59 -1.97 -6.82
CA GLN A 45 -8.13 -1.24 -7.97
C GLN A 45 -9.19 -0.22 -7.57
N ASN A 46 -9.95 -0.52 -6.52
CA ASN A 46 -11.08 0.30 -6.09
C ASN A 46 -11.10 0.45 -4.56
N PRO A 47 -10.05 1.03 -3.95
CA PRO A 47 -9.91 1.04 -2.50
C PRO A 47 -10.99 1.85 -1.77
N TRP A 48 -11.66 2.76 -2.48
CA TRP A 48 -12.61 3.72 -1.93
C TRP A 48 -14.08 3.33 -2.10
N ILE A 49 -14.39 2.11 -2.57
CA ILE A 49 -15.81 1.71 -2.71
C ILE A 49 -16.48 1.71 -1.33
N GLY A 50 -17.39 2.66 -1.13
CA GLY A 50 -18.12 2.85 0.13
C GLY A 50 -17.38 3.64 1.21
N TRP A 51 -16.20 4.22 0.90
CA TRP A 51 -15.32 4.85 1.90
C TRP A 51 -14.64 6.10 1.35
N ASN A 52 -14.40 7.08 2.20
CA ASN A 52 -13.57 8.26 1.90
C ASN A 52 -12.20 8.22 2.58
N GLN A 53 -12.03 7.33 3.57
CA GLN A 53 -10.80 7.15 4.35
C GLN A 53 -10.65 5.69 4.79
N ILE A 54 -9.41 5.25 4.97
CA ILE A 54 -9.05 3.92 5.48
C ILE A 54 -8.06 4.10 6.63
N GLN A 55 -8.39 3.55 7.80
CA GLN A 55 -7.45 3.51 8.92
C GLN A 55 -6.41 2.41 8.69
N ALA A 56 -5.16 2.69 9.03
CA ALA A 56 -4.08 1.71 9.01
C ALA A 56 -3.06 1.98 10.13
N SER A 57 -2.29 0.95 10.46
CA SER A 57 -1.06 1.11 11.25
C SER A 57 0.17 0.99 10.36
N LEU A 58 1.17 1.80 10.67
CA LEU A 58 2.47 1.82 10.01
C LEU A 58 3.52 1.35 11.01
N GLU A 59 4.34 0.38 10.60
CA GLU A 59 5.51 -0.06 11.35
C GLU A 59 6.76 0.10 10.47
N VAL A 60 7.84 0.65 11.05
CA VAL A 60 9.14 0.73 10.39
C VAL A 60 10.18 0.08 11.28
N GLN A 61 10.87 -0.92 10.75
CA GLN A 61 11.96 -1.62 11.42
C GLN A 61 13.25 -1.44 10.62
N PRO A 62 14.21 -0.63 11.10
CA PRO A 62 15.53 -0.53 10.47
C PRO A 62 16.27 -1.87 10.52
N GLU A 63 17.01 -2.20 9.47
CA GLU A 63 17.65 -3.53 9.31
C GLU A 63 18.59 -3.90 10.47
N ARG A 64 19.29 -2.91 11.03
CA ARG A 64 20.28 -3.10 12.12
C ARG A 64 19.76 -2.70 13.49
N SER A 65 18.44 -2.52 13.64
CA SER A 65 17.83 -2.08 14.89
C SER A 65 16.74 -3.06 15.37
N HIS A 66 16.71 -3.28 16.68
CA HIS A 66 15.59 -3.94 17.34
C HIS A 66 14.45 -2.97 17.68
N GLN A 67 14.65 -1.66 17.49
CA GLN A 67 13.60 -0.68 17.69
C GLN A 67 12.65 -0.67 16.49
N ILE A 68 11.37 -0.73 16.79
CA ILE A 68 10.30 -0.65 15.80
C ILE A 68 9.54 0.65 16.05
N TYR A 69 9.55 1.55 15.07
CA TYR A 69 8.69 2.71 15.06
C TYR A 69 7.27 2.27 14.68
N LYS A 70 6.26 2.74 15.40
CA LYS A 70 4.85 2.43 15.14
C LYS A 70 4.01 3.68 15.23
N THR A 71 3.07 3.85 14.29
CA THR A 71 2.08 4.92 14.35
C THR A 71 0.78 4.50 13.68
N ALA A 72 -0.31 5.18 14.01
CA ALA A 72 -1.57 5.07 13.29
C ALA A 72 -1.62 6.14 12.19
N ILE A 73 -2.13 5.76 11.02
CA ILE A 73 -2.26 6.64 9.86
C ILE A 73 -3.67 6.55 9.28
N VAL A 74 -4.14 7.66 8.74
CA VAL A 74 -5.39 7.74 7.99
C VAL A 74 -5.04 7.88 6.51
N LEU A 75 -5.45 6.90 5.72
CA LEU A 75 -5.30 6.91 4.27
C LEU A 75 -6.50 7.60 3.62
N SER A 76 -6.23 8.43 2.62
CA SER A 76 -7.23 9.16 1.83
C SER A 76 -6.85 9.16 0.34
N PRO A 77 -7.82 9.39 -0.56
CA PRO A 77 -7.55 9.51 -1.99
C PRO A 77 -6.57 10.65 -2.28
N LEU A 78 -5.64 10.42 -3.20
CA LEU A 78 -4.81 11.51 -3.73
C LEU A 78 -5.65 12.34 -4.72
N THR A 79 -5.91 13.61 -4.41
CA THR A 79 -6.84 14.48 -5.16
C THR A 79 -6.46 14.72 -6.63
N ASN A 80 -5.18 14.57 -6.98
CA ASN A 80 -4.65 14.73 -8.34
C ASN A 80 -4.05 13.42 -8.91
N GLY A 81 -4.33 12.28 -8.29
CA GLY A 81 -3.78 10.97 -8.67
C GLY A 81 -4.79 10.08 -9.38
N ASN A 82 -4.37 8.84 -9.66
CA ASN A 82 -5.30 7.78 -10.05
C ASN A 82 -6.26 7.48 -8.89
N HIS A 83 -7.46 6.99 -9.20
CA HIS A 83 -8.43 6.64 -8.17
C HIS A 83 -7.94 5.58 -7.17
N GLY A 84 -6.87 4.83 -7.47
CA GLY A 84 -6.26 3.90 -6.54
C GLY A 84 -5.18 4.50 -5.63
N ASP A 85 -4.70 5.71 -5.92
CA ASP A 85 -3.56 6.31 -5.22
C ASP A 85 -3.98 6.79 -3.82
N MET A 86 -3.17 6.43 -2.82
CA MET A 86 -3.46 6.71 -1.43
C MET A 86 -2.40 7.64 -0.84
N ARG A 87 -2.84 8.57 -0.01
CA ARG A 87 -2.00 9.36 0.89
C ARG A 87 -2.33 9.03 2.33
N GLY A 88 -1.33 8.69 3.13
CA GLY A 88 -1.43 8.44 4.56
C GLY A 88 -0.75 9.51 5.37
N ASP A 89 -1.48 10.09 6.31
CA ASP A 89 -0.96 11.06 7.28
C ASP A 89 -1.21 10.52 8.70
N ALA A 90 -0.25 10.69 9.61
CA ALA A 90 -0.45 10.38 11.03
C ALA A 90 -1.22 11.51 11.72
N THR A 91 -2.05 11.18 12.71
CA THR A 91 -2.85 12.14 13.47
C THR A 91 -2.02 13.22 14.16
N GLN A 92 -0.79 12.87 14.57
CA GLN A 92 0.14 13.78 15.26
C GLN A 92 1.01 14.59 14.29
N GLY A 93 0.85 14.41 12.98
CA GLY A 93 1.72 15.00 11.96
C GLY A 93 3.06 14.27 11.81
N GLY A 94 3.94 14.80 10.97
CA GLY A 94 5.30 14.27 10.81
C GLY A 94 5.42 12.95 10.02
N VAL A 95 4.31 12.38 9.54
CA VAL A 95 4.32 11.17 8.69
C VAL A 95 3.63 11.47 7.37
N TYR A 96 4.33 11.13 6.28
CA TYR A 96 3.85 11.23 4.93
C TYR A 96 4.08 9.88 4.24
N LEU A 97 2.98 9.18 3.96
CA LEU A 97 2.99 7.94 3.18
C LEU A 97 2.24 8.18 1.87
N GLN A 98 2.79 7.71 0.76
CA GLN A 98 2.06 7.55 -0.49
C GLN A 98 2.16 6.12 -0.97
N LEU A 99 1.04 5.58 -1.45
CA LEU A 99 0.94 4.25 -2.03
C LEU A 99 0.27 4.34 -3.41
N PHE A 100 0.91 3.71 -4.38
CA PHE A 100 0.50 3.66 -5.78
C PHE A 100 0.27 2.19 -6.16
N PRO A 101 -1.00 1.74 -6.27
CA PRO A 101 -1.29 0.37 -6.65
C PRO A 101 -0.77 0.08 -8.07
N GLN A 102 -0.30 -1.14 -8.26
CA GLN A 102 0.19 -1.66 -9.53
C GLN A 102 -0.79 -2.70 -10.09
N ALA A 103 -0.80 -2.88 -11.41
CA ALA A 103 -1.73 -3.80 -12.07
C ALA A 103 -1.61 -5.27 -11.62
N ASN A 104 -0.46 -5.65 -11.06
CA ASN A 104 -0.17 -7.01 -10.57
C ASN A 104 -0.54 -7.22 -9.09
N GLY A 105 -1.29 -6.31 -8.46
CA GLY A 105 -1.68 -6.39 -7.05
C GLY A 105 -0.60 -6.01 -6.05
N THR A 106 0.54 -5.49 -6.51
CA THR A 106 1.60 -4.91 -5.66
C THR A 106 1.41 -3.40 -5.51
N TYR A 107 2.21 -2.77 -4.64
CA TYR A 107 2.23 -1.32 -4.51
C TYR A 107 3.66 -0.80 -4.66
N THR A 108 3.78 0.38 -5.24
CA THR A 108 4.97 1.23 -5.06
C THR A 108 4.60 2.40 -4.16
N GLY A 109 5.57 3.12 -3.63
CA GLY A 109 5.26 4.21 -2.73
C GLY A 109 6.45 5.03 -2.29
N GLN A 110 6.16 5.93 -1.37
CA GLN A 110 7.13 6.81 -0.72
C GLN A 110 6.76 6.96 0.73
N LEU A 111 7.75 7.00 1.62
CA LEU A 111 7.55 7.22 3.04
C LEU A 111 8.54 8.25 3.55
N PHE A 112 8.03 9.24 4.26
CA PHE A 112 8.81 10.21 5.00
C PHE A 112 8.27 10.31 6.43
N ILE A 113 9.16 10.19 7.41
CA ILE A 113 8.85 10.29 8.84
C ILE A 113 9.83 11.29 9.45
N ASN A 114 9.28 12.31 10.10
CA ASN A 114 9.99 13.25 10.95
C ASN A 114 9.16 13.44 12.22
N ASP A 115 9.30 12.48 13.14
CA ASP A 115 8.58 12.43 14.40
C ASP A 115 9.51 12.95 15.51
N LEU A 116 9.28 14.20 15.91
CA LEU A 116 10.12 14.90 16.88
C LEU A 116 9.95 14.35 18.30
N ASP A 117 8.76 13.84 18.63
CA ASP A 117 8.45 13.29 19.95
C ASP A 117 9.13 11.94 20.14
N ALA A 118 9.05 11.08 19.11
CA ALA A 118 9.75 9.80 19.09
C ALA A 118 11.26 9.94 18.80
N ARG A 119 11.72 11.11 18.34
CA ARG A 119 13.09 11.37 17.84
C ARG A 119 13.50 10.42 16.72
N VAL A 120 12.59 10.19 15.79
CA VAL A 120 12.76 9.26 14.67
C VAL A 120 12.70 10.01 13.35
N TYR A 121 13.64 9.69 12.46
CA TYR A 121 13.70 10.22 11.10
C TYR A 121 13.89 9.07 10.09
N PHE A 122 13.02 9.02 9.09
CA PHE A 122 13.15 8.12 7.94
C PHE A 122 12.79 8.86 6.66
N ASP A 123 13.62 8.70 5.63
CA ASP A 123 13.37 9.28 4.30
C ASP A 123 13.53 8.20 3.23
N PHE A 124 12.40 7.58 2.90
CA PHE A 124 12.26 6.57 1.85
C PHE A 124 11.40 7.12 0.73
N ARG A 125 11.72 8.32 0.25
CA ARG A 125 11.12 8.91 -0.95
C ARG A 125 11.74 8.33 -2.21
N SER A 126 11.05 8.50 -3.34
CA SER A 126 11.57 8.04 -4.63
C SER A 126 12.83 8.80 -5.00
N GLU A 127 13.82 8.09 -5.54
CA GLU A 127 15.09 8.66 -6.00
C GLU A 127 15.29 8.31 -7.49
N GLY A 128 15.48 9.33 -8.32
CA GLY A 128 15.55 9.16 -9.77
C GLY A 128 14.30 8.48 -10.33
N ASN A 129 14.48 7.29 -10.92
CA ASN A 129 13.40 6.47 -11.50
C ASN A 129 13.01 5.29 -10.60
N GLU A 130 13.49 5.23 -9.35
CA GLU A 130 13.19 4.14 -8.44
C GLU A 130 12.22 4.58 -7.33
N ALA A 131 11.22 3.73 -7.07
CA ALA A 131 10.23 3.99 -6.03
C ALA A 131 10.83 3.77 -4.63
N GLY A 132 10.57 4.70 -3.72
CA GLY A 132 11.03 4.66 -2.33
C GLY A 132 10.62 3.39 -1.58
N LEU A 133 9.42 2.89 -1.89
CA LEU A 133 8.86 1.63 -1.38
C LEU A 133 8.46 0.70 -2.52
N LYS A 134 8.71 -0.60 -2.34
CA LYS A 134 8.17 -1.70 -3.15
C LYS A 134 7.46 -2.69 -2.23
N CYS A 135 6.16 -2.87 -2.39
CA CYS A 135 5.30 -3.56 -1.43
C CYS A 135 4.57 -4.75 -2.04
N LYS A 136 4.38 -5.80 -1.24
CA LYS A 136 3.60 -7.00 -1.59
C LYS A 136 2.67 -7.43 -0.47
#